data_AF-A0A8D2MPS6-F1
#
_entry.id   AF-A0A8D2MPS6-F1
#
_cell.length_a   1.000
_cell.length_b   1.000
_cell.length_c   1.000
_cell.angle_alpha   90.00
_cell.angle_beta   90.00
_cell.angle_gamma   90.00
#
_symmetry.space_group_name_H-M   'P 1'
#
loop_
_entity.id
_entity.type
_entity.pdbx_description
1 polymer ?
#
loop_
_entity_poly.entity_id
_entity_poly.type
_entity_poly.pdbx_seq_one_letter_code
_entity_poly.pdbx_strand_id
1 'polypeptide(L)'
;MEHTVGPAQAAADGPYSYSSQPRSLPPRPKYREQSNGSETEKVRYGNIMVDPRVVRGNVLSSHPTPPQAQSTEPLAIEVKRPRRASKSKHIPARRLTLEQIRPGTPEPVAGRVHVHVQTELYLEEISDRIIEVDGECQTDEFLDRPPTPLFIPAKSGKDVATQIETGELFDFDIEVKPILEVLVGKTVEQALLEVMEEEELSQLWSHQRAFAELRNAEFAELQRLEEQDRRIREEKERRRLEHLEKLRKQKETAEKIAVRAFAQRYLADLIPSVFNNLHDSGFFYDPIERDIETEFLPWLMSEVEEELQKKVLGRIMLDSLIRTVVEQRLDEFSRPPPPAPPAPPAEEPGETDAAPKMSGEEDDADQPVAEEEETDQPEEGAEEEL
;
A
#
# COMPACT_ATOMS: atom_id res chain seq x y z
N MET A 1 -23.63 -34.54 0.13
CA MET A 1 -22.62 -34.15 -0.86
C MET A 1 -23.14 -32.87 -1.50
N GLU A 2 -22.97 -31.72 -0.86
CA GLU A 2 -21.75 -30.86 -0.96
C GLU A 2 -21.65 -30.28 -2.39
N HIS A 3 -21.54 -28.98 -2.67
CA HIS A 3 -21.04 -27.83 -1.93
C HIS A 3 -21.77 -26.53 -2.34
N THR A 4 -22.09 -25.69 -1.38
CA THR A 4 -22.35 -24.25 -1.58
C THR A 4 -21.03 -23.49 -1.53
N VAL A 5 -20.64 -22.87 -2.65
CA VAL A 5 -19.48 -21.97 -2.73
C VAL A 5 -19.90 -20.58 -2.25
N GLY A 6 -19.41 -20.18 -1.07
CA GLY A 6 -19.49 -18.81 -0.59
C GLY A 6 -18.43 -17.92 -1.25
N PRO A 7 -18.66 -16.59 -1.35
CA PRO A 7 -17.67 -15.70 -1.92
C PRO A 7 -16.48 -15.54 -0.97
N ALA A 8 -15.29 -15.81 -1.50
CA ALA A 8 -14.01 -15.57 -0.83
C ALA A 8 -13.78 -14.05 -0.70
N GLN A 9 -13.66 -13.56 0.54
CA GLN A 9 -13.13 -12.23 0.81
C GLN A 9 -11.59 -12.33 0.87
N ALA A 10 -10.95 -11.80 -0.16
CA ALA A 10 -9.51 -11.53 -0.15
C ALA A 10 -9.22 -10.42 0.87
N ALA A 11 -8.32 -10.69 1.82
CA ALA A 11 -7.78 -9.69 2.71
C ALA A 11 -6.78 -8.82 1.94
N ALA A 12 -7.15 -7.57 1.67
CA ALA A 12 -6.26 -6.53 1.20
C ALA A 12 -5.92 -5.61 2.38
N ASP A 13 -4.64 -5.59 2.78
CA ASP A 13 -4.08 -4.59 3.69
C ASP A 13 -4.06 -3.23 2.99
N GLY A 14 -5.08 -2.42 3.26
CA GLY A 14 -5.14 -1.00 2.94
C GLY A 14 -5.26 -0.17 4.23
N PRO A 15 -4.90 1.12 4.21
CA PRO A 15 -4.96 1.98 5.40
C PRO A 15 -6.40 2.04 5.95
N TYR A 16 -6.51 1.83 7.25
CA TYR A 16 -7.76 1.78 8.01
C TYR A 16 -8.64 3.00 7.74
N SER A 17 -9.73 2.82 6.99
CA SER A 17 -10.75 3.83 6.72
C SER A 17 -12.02 3.50 7.50
N TYR A 18 -12.25 4.23 8.59
CA TYR A 18 -13.49 4.17 9.36
C TYR A 18 -14.57 4.97 8.63
N SER A 19 -15.56 4.28 8.06
CA SER A 19 -16.78 4.90 7.55
C SER A 19 -17.98 4.28 8.24
N SER A 20 -18.76 5.10 8.96
CA SER A 20 -20.05 4.69 9.52
C SER A 20 -21.15 5.15 8.56
N GLN A 21 -21.87 4.19 7.96
CA GLN A 21 -23.12 4.52 7.28
C GLN A 21 -24.15 4.97 8.32
N PRO A 22 -24.94 6.04 8.07
CA PRO A 22 -25.93 6.50 9.02
C PRO A 22 -27.02 5.44 9.20
N ARG A 23 -27.05 4.81 10.38
CA ARG A 23 -28.10 3.86 10.75
C ARG A 23 -29.31 4.65 11.27
N SER A 24 -30.39 4.68 10.50
CA SER A 24 -31.64 5.29 10.94
C SER A 24 -32.18 4.54 12.16
N LEU A 25 -32.44 5.27 13.25
CA LEU A 25 -33.08 4.72 14.44
C LEU A 25 -34.51 4.24 14.11
N PRO A 26 -34.95 3.07 14.59
CA PRO A 26 -36.33 2.65 14.40
C PRO A 26 -37.28 3.65 15.10
N PRO A 27 -38.42 4.01 14.48
CA PRO A 27 -39.34 4.97 15.06
C PRO A 27 -39.89 4.44 16.39
N ARG A 28 -39.66 5.21 17.47
CA ARG A 28 -40.30 4.94 18.76
C ARG A 28 -41.79 5.32 18.68
N PRO A 29 -42.72 4.42 19.02
CA PRO A 29 -44.13 4.77 19.09
C PRO A 29 -44.38 5.79 20.21
N LYS A 30 -45.20 6.81 19.93
CA LYS A 30 -45.54 7.91 20.85
C LYS A 30 -46.55 7.54 21.94
N TYR A 31 -47.09 6.32 21.93
CA TYR A 31 -48.04 5.85 22.93
C TYR A 31 -47.74 4.42 23.37
N ARG A 32 -47.95 4.13 24.65
CA ARG A 32 -47.74 2.81 25.24
C ARG A 32 -48.95 1.94 24.99
N GLU A 33 -48.83 0.96 24.10
CA GLU A 33 -49.81 -0.12 23.99
C GLU A 33 -49.73 -1.02 25.23
N GLN A 34 -50.87 -1.22 25.89
CA GLN A 34 -51.05 -2.24 26.90
C GLN A 34 -51.56 -3.49 26.19
N SER A 35 -50.69 -4.48 25.98
CA SER A 35 -51.10 -5.83 25.63
C SER A 35 -50.54 -6.82 26.64
N ASN A 36 -51.44 -7.64 27.16
CA ASN A 36 -51.19 -8.70 28.12
C ASN A 36 -50.21 -9.75 27.56
N GLY A 37 -49.20 -10.09 28.36
CA GLY A 37 -48.59 -11.42 28.49
C GLY A 37 -47.87 -12.04 27.29
N SER A 38 -46.54 -11.90 27.26
CA SER A 38 -45.63 -13.05 27.05
C SER A 38 -44.20 -12.72 27.50
N GLU A 39 -43.57 -13.69 28.15
CA GLU A 39 -42.23 -13.61 28.72
C GLU A 39 -41.16 -13.46 27.64
N THR A 40 -40.52 -12.29 27.56
CA THR A 40 -39.19 -12.14 26.97
C THR A 40 -38.41 -11.09 27.77
N GLU A 41 -37.21 -11.50 28.16
CA GLU A 41 -36.14 -10.81 28.89
C GLU A 41 -36.41 -9.38 29.39
N LYS A 42 -36.62 -9.26 30.70
CA LYS A 42 -36.52 -7.97 31.41
C LYS A 42 -35.08 -7.46 31.28
N VAL A 43 -34.87 -6.47 30.42
CA VAL A 43 -33.69 -5.59 30.47
C VAL A 43 -33.62 -5.03 31.89
N ARG A 44 -32.69 -5.54 32.69
CA ARG A 44 -32.41 -5.01 34.02
C ARG A 44 -31.77 -3.64 33.83
N TYR A 45 -32.56 -2.59 33.97
CA TYR A 45 -32.02 -1.24 34.17
C TYR A 45 -31.13 -1.28 35.41
N GLY A 46 -29.81 -1.18 35.21
CA GLY A 46 -28.86 -1.06 36.31
C GLY A 46 -29.05 0.29 36.97
N ASN A 47 -29.29 0.32 38.27
CA ASN A 47 -29.31 1.57 39.03
C ASN A 47 -27.94 2.26 38.89
N ILE A 48 -27.92 3.47 38.31
CA ILE A 48 -26.74 4.35 38.16
C ILE A 48 -26.05 4.60 39.53
N MET A 49 -26.79 4.44 40.62
CA MET A 49 -26.32 4.49 42.00
C MET A 49 -25.39 3.33 42.40
N VAL A 50 -25.18 2.32 41.55
CA VAL A 50 -24.28 1.17 41.82
C VAL A 50 -23.32 0.92 40.64
N ASP A 51 -23.31 1.76 39.61
CA ASP A 51 -22.42 1.59 38.46
C ASP A 51 -20.96 1.97 38.82
N PRO A 52 -19.98 1.04 38.68
CA PRO A 52 -18.57 1.31 38.98
C PRO A 52 -17.90 2.31 38.02
N ARG A 53 -18.55 2.65 36.89
CA ARG A 53 -18.07 3.66 35.93
C ARG A 53 -18.45 5.09 36.34
N VAL A 54 -19.36 5.24 37.30
CA VAL A 54 -19.85 6.55 37.77
C VAL A 54 -19.03 6.97 38.99
N VAL A 55 -18.05 7.85 38.76
CA VAL A 55 -17.20 8.41 39.82
C VAL A 55 -18.01 9.38 40.68
N ARG A 56 -18.33 8.97 41.91
CA ARG A 56 -19.02 9.83 42.89
C ARG A 56 -17.99 10.64 43.67
N GLY A 57 -17.56 11.74 43.07
CA GLY A 57 -16.68 12.73 43.69
C GLY A 57 -17.44 13.84 44.42
N ASN A 58 -16.84 14.36 45.49
CA ASN A 58 -17.27 15.57 46.18
C ASN A 58 -16.78 16.80 45.39
N VAL A 59 -17.67 17.74 45.05
CA VAL A 59 -17.37 18.91 44.18
C VAL A 59 -16.77 20.12 44.93
N LEU A 60 -16.49 19.99 46.23
CA LEU A 60 -16.06 21.11 47.09
C LEU A 60 -14.54 21.32 47.23
N SER A 61 -13.69 20.75 46.36
CA SER A 61 -12.23 20.89 46.50
C SER A 61 -11.46 21.24 45.23
N SER A 62 -12.11 21.84 44.23
CA SER A 62 -11.42 22.48 43.11
C SER A 62 -11.63 24.00 43.17
N HIS A 63 -10.86 24.65 44.03
CA HIS A 63 -10.61 26.09 43.91
C HIS A 63 -9.19 26.25 43.34
N PRO A 64 -8.99 26.86 42.16
CA PRO A 64 -7.66 27.25 41.74
C PRO A 64 -7.23 28.48 42.55
N THR A 65 -6.06 28.41 43.18
CA THR A 65 -5.42 29.58 43.81
C THR A 65 -4.62 30.37 42.76
N PRO A 66 -4.68 31.72 42.77
CA PRO A 66 -3.90 32.54 41.84
C PRO A 66 -2.42 32.63 42.25
N PRO A 67 -1.50 32.98 41.33
CA PRO A 67 -0.07 33.06 41.62
C PRO A 67 0.29 34.46 42.14
N GLN A 68 0.80 34.55 43.37
CA GLN A 68 1.61 35.69 43.76
C GLN A 68 2.82 35.31 44.63
N ALA A 69 3.98 35.73 44.10
CA ALA A 69 5.12 36.35 44.77
C ALA A 69 5.64 35.76 46.10
N GLN A 70 6.80 35.11 45.95
CA GLN A 70 8.00 35.20 46.78
C GLN A 70 7.91 36.02 48.09
N SER A 71 7.98 35.33 49.22
CA SER A 71 8.78 35.77 50.37
C SER A 71 9.11 34.58 51.28
N THR A 72 10.42 34.39 51.44
CA THR A 72 11.24 33.56 52.33
C THR A 72 10.70 33.19 53.71
N GLU A 73 10.80 31.88 54.02
CA GLU A 73 11.21 31.17 55.28
C GLU A 73 10.54 31.57 56.62
N PRO A 74 10.35 30.66 57.62
CA PRO A 74 11.31 29.59 57.93
C PRO A 74 10.78 28.24 58.49
N LEU A 75 11.73 27.28 58.45
CA LEU A 75 12.01 26.25 59.45
C LEU A 75 11.02 25.09 59.73
N ALA A 76 11.56 23.90 59.44
CA ALA A 76 11.79 22.81 60.41
C ALA A 76 10.76 21.66 60.53
N ILE A 77 11.26 20.49 60.08
CA ILE A 77 11.28 19.18 60.76
C ILE A 77 10.06 18.26 60.58
N GLU A 78 10.28 17.28 59.69
CA GLU A 78 10.13 15.82 59.87
C GLU A 78 8.96 15.29 60.73
N VAL A 79 7.96 14.65 60.13
CA VAL A 79 7.94 13.26 59.64
C VAL A 79 7.63 12.21 60.73
N LYS A 80 6.52 11.51 60.45
CA LYS A 80 6.12 10.15 60.85
C LYS A 80 5.54 9.92 62.27
N ARG A 81 4.21 9.91 62.26
CA ARG A 81 3.37 8.91 62.97
C ARG A 81 3.92 7.49 62.74
N PRO A 82 3.84 6.60 63.74
CA PRO A 82 2.67 5.71 63.75
C PRO A 82 2.17 5.36 65.15
N ARG A 83 0.87 5.02 65.23
CA ARG A 83 0.32 3.77 65.79
C ARG A 83 -1.12 3.98 66.21
N ARG A 84 -2.01 3.27 65.51
CA ARG A 84 -3.33 2.89 66.02
C ARG A 84 -3.13 1.78 67.05
N ALA A 85 -3.71 1.93 68.23
CA ALA A 85 -4.45 0.85 68.91
C ALA A 85 -5.10 1.34 70.21
N SER A 86 -6.27 0.77 70.46
CA SER A 86 -6.92 0.58 71.76
C SER A 86 -7.88 1.65 72.29
N LYS A 87 -9.15 1.40 71.95
CA LYS A 87 -10.25 1.09 72.87
C LYS A 87 -10.48 2.02 74.08
N SER A 88 -11.68 2.61 74.03
CA SER A 88 -12.70 2.66 75.09
C SER A 88 -12.30 3.25 76.43
N LYS A 89 -12.91 4.39 76.78
CA LYS A 89 -13.51 4.64 78.10
C LYS A 89 -14.33 5.95 78.11
N HIS A 90 -15.59 5.81 78.52
CA HIS A 90 -16.49 6.80 79.15
C HIS A 90 -17.15 7.94 78.33
N ILE A 91 -18.46 7.74 78.13
CA ILE A 91 -19.60 8.67 77.96
C ILE A 91 -19.73 9.56 79.24
N PRO A 92 -20.38 10.76 79.30
CA PRO A 92 -21.22 11.51 78.33
C PRO A 92 -20.94 13.04 78.21
N ALA A 93 -20.74 13.56 77.00
CA ALA A 93 -20.85 15.00 76.72
C ALA A 93 -22.23 15.35 76.10
N ARG A 94 -23.30 14.91 76.75
CA ARG A 94 -24.69 15.11 76.29
C ARG A 94 -25.58 15.72 77.39
N ARG A 95 -24.98 16.59 78.22
CA ARG A 95 -25.64 17.24 79.37
C ARG A 95 -25.60 18.77 79.35
N LEU A 96 -25.07 19.40 78.30
CA LEU A 96 -24.91 20.86 78.25
C LEU A 96 -25.81 21.56 77.22
N THR A 97 -26.82 20.88 76.67
CA THR A 97 -27.71 21.47 75.64
C THR A 97 -29.19 21.43 76.00
N LEU A 98 -29.54 21.24 77.28
CA LEU A 98 -30.93 21.31 77.78
C LEU A 98 -31.16 22.39 78.86
N GLU A 99 -30.12 23.08 79.34
CA GLU A 99 -30.25 24.11 80.38
C GLU A 99 -30.61 25.51 79.83
N GLN A 100 -30.60 25.69 78.50
CA GLN A 100 -30.92 26.97 77.86
C GLN A 100 -32.42 27.17 77.53
N ILE A 101 -33.30 26.24 77.92
CA ILE A 101 -34.75 26.36 77.70
C ILE A 101 -35.49 26.21 79.03
N ARG A 102 -35.23 27.14 79.95
CA ARG A 102 -36.18 27.48 81.02
C ARG A 102 -36.35 29.01 81.00
N PRO A 103 -37.57 29.55 80.89
CA PRO A 103 -37.76 30.97 81.12
C PRO A 103 -37.35 31.26 82.58
N GLY A 104 -36.26 32.00 82.76
CA GLY A 104 -35.79 32.40 84.07
C GLY A 104 -36.82 33.30 84.74
N THR A 105 -36.97 33.17 86.06
CA THR A 105 -37.76 34.11 86.87
C THR A 105 -37.21 35.52 86.59
N PRO A 106 -38.06 36.51 86.26
CA PRO A 106 -37.60 37.87 85.97
C PRO A 106 -36.83 38.47 87.14
N GLU A 107 -35.95 39.44 86.88
CA GLU A 107 -35.10 40.04 87.92
C GLU A 107 -35.93 40.79 89.00
N PRO A 108 -35.47 40.78 90.27
CA PRO A 108 -36.14 41.52 91.34
C PRO A 108 -36.15 43.02 91.08
N VAL A 109 -37.29 43.66 91.32
CA VAL A 109 -37.43 45.12 91.25
C VAL A 109 -36.48 45.79 92.25
N ALA A 110 -35.80 46.86 91.81
CA ALA A 110 -34.77 47.55 92.58
C ALA A 110 -35.23 47.89 94.00
N GLY A 111 -34.46 47.45 95.01
CA GLY A 111 -34.75 47.66 96.43
C GLY A 111 -35.55 46.54 97.11
N ARG A 112 -35.88 45.45 96.42
CA ARG A 112 -36.47 44.23 97.02
C ARG A 112 -35.65 42.99 96.67
N VAL A 113 -35.65 42.02 97.57
CA VAL A 113 -35.01 40.70 97.36
C VAL A 113 -36.10 39.65 97.21
N HIS A 114 -35.98 38.75 96.25
CA HIS A 114 -36.90 37.62 96.12
C HIS A 114 -36.74 36.67 97.31
N VAL A 115 -37.87 36.30 97.93
CA VAL A 115 -37.93 35.29 98.99
C VAL A 115 -38.56 34.03 98.40
N HIS A 116 -37.97 32.88 98.68
CA HIS A 116 -38.49 31.59 98.25
C HIS A 116 -39.73 31.24 99.08
N VAL A 117 -40.90 31.21 98.44
CA VAL A 117 -42.15 30.72 99.03
C VAL A 117 -42.24 29.22 98.79
N GLN A 118 -42.64 28.43 99.79
CA GLN A 118 -42.90 27.00 99.62
C GLN A 118 -44.05 26.81 98.61
N THR A 119 -43.72 26.56 97.35
CA THR A 119 -44.66 26.21 96.28
C THR A 119 -44.68 24.71 96.01
N GLU A 120 -44.05 23.91 96.87
CA GLU A 120 -44.21 22.46 96.83
C GLU A 120 -45.63 22.09 97.26
N LEU A 121 -46.19 21.05 96.64
CA LEU A 121 -47.54 20.58 96.91
C LEU A 121 -47.59 19.95 98.32
N TYR A 122 -47.82 20.76 99.36
CA TYR A 122 -48.02 20.29 100.73
C TYR A 122 -49.52 20.04 100.96
N LEU A 123 -49.95 18.79 100.82
CA LEU A 123 -51.31 18.36 101.13
C LEU A 123 -51.33 17.74 102.52
N GLU A 124 -52.01 18.37 103.48
CA GLU A 124 -52.37 17.74 104.75
C GLU A 124 -53.68 16.96 104.56
N GLU A 125 -53.67 15.65 104.80
CA GLU A 125 -54.89 14.85 104.88
C GLU A 125 -55.67 15.22 106.14
N ILE A 126 -56.71 16.06 106.00
CA ILE A 126 -57.68 16.30 107.06
C ILE A 126 -58.51 15.02 107.23
N SER A 127 -58.24 14.25 108.28
CA SER A 127 -58.83 12.92 108.52
C SER A 127 -60.15 12.95 109.30
N ASP A 128 -60.73 14.12 109.56
CA ASP A 128 -61.92 14.28 110.38
C ASP A 128 -63.20 14.20 109.52
N ARG A 129 -63.99 13.14 109.70
CA ARG A 129 -65.30 12.98 109.04
C ARG A 129 -66.30 13.92 109.69
N ILE A 130 -66.90 14.80 108.88
CA ILE A 130 -67.99 15.68 109.30
C ILE A 130 -69.24 14.82 109.57
N ILE A 131 -69.93 15.09 110.67
CA ILE A 131 -71.14 14.36 111.07
C ILE A 131 -72.30 14.79 110.17
N GLU A 132 -72.83 13.85 109.38
CA GLU A 132 -74.03 14.06 108.57
C GLU A 132 -75.27 13.91 109.46
N VAL A 133 -76.17 14.90 109.43
CA VAL A 133 -77.46 14.87 110.12
C VAL A 133 -78.56 15.05 109.08
N ASP A 134 -79.36 14.01 108.88
CA ASP A 134 -80.51 14.06 107.99
C ASP A 134 -81.67 14.81 108.64
N GLY A 135 -82.09 15.90 108.01
CA GLY A 135 -83.27 16.67 108.38
C GLY A 135 -84.37 16.48 107.34
N GLU A 136 -85.42 15.74 107.70
CA GLU A 136 -86.61 15.60 106.86
C GLU A 136 -87.59 16.74 107.16
N CYS A 137 -88.01 17.49 106.15
CA CYS A 137 -89.00 18.56 106.28
C CYS A 137 -90.13 18.37 105.26
N GLN A 138 -91.36 18.45 105.77
CA GLN A 138 -92.61 18.11 105.10
C GLN A 138 -93.28 19.37 104.49
N THR A 139 -93.67 19.24 103.21
CA THR A 139 -94.74 19.91 102.42
C THR A 139 -94.75 21.42 102.19
N ASP A 140 -94.83 21.82 100.91
CA ASP A 140 -96.11 22.22 100.29
C ASP A 140 -96.07 22.04 98.75
N GLU A 141 -97.21 21.80 98.10
CA GLU A 141 -97.30 21.71 96.62
C GLU A 141 -97.12 23.09 95.98
N PHE A 142 -95.94 23.32 95.40
CA PHE A 142 -95.56 24.56 94.72
C PHE A 142 -96.39 24.71 93.41
N LEU A 143 -97.33 25.66 93.37
CA LEU A 143 -97.96 26.05 92.11
C LEU A 143 -96.93 26.79 91.23
N ASP A 144 -96.81 26.37 89.97
CA ASP A 144 -95.84 26.92 89.01
C ASP A 144 -96.03 28.43 88.81
N ARG A 145 -95.11 29.21 89.37
CA ARG A 145 -94.95 30.62 89.05
C ARG A 145 -94.47 30.73 87.60
N PRO A 146 -95.08 31.56 86.74
CA PRO A 146 -94.57 31.74 85.38
C PRO A 146 -93.10 32.19 85.43
N PRO A 147 -92.25 31.70 84.51
CA PRO A 147 -90.83 32.01 84.54
C PRO A 147 -90.64 33.53 84.46
N THR A 148 -89.93 34.09 85.45
CA THR A 148 -89.60 35.51 85.47
C THR A 148 -88.88 35.87 84.17
N PRO A 149 -89.30 36.93 83.46
CA PRO A 149 -88.68 37.30 82.19
C PRO A 149 -87.19 37.57 82.39
N LEU A 150 -86.38 37.08 81.44
CA LEU A 150 -84.93 37.26 81.45
C LEU A 150 -84.59 38.74 81.44
N PHE A 151 -83.89 39.21 82.48
CA PHE A 151 -83.38 40.56 82.52
C PHE A 151 -82.24 40.70 81.50
N ILE A 152 -82.49 41.42 80.41
CA ILE A 152 -81.46 41.83 79.45
C ILE A 152 -81.03 43.25 79.84
N PRO A 153 -79.82 43.43 80.39
CA PRO A 153 -79.31 44.76 80.70
C PRO A 153 -79.29 45.61 79.43
N ALA A 154 -79.72 46.87 79.51
CA ALA A 154 -79.54 47.82 78.41
C ALA A 154 -78.03 47.95 78.13
N LYS A 155 -77.61 47.78 76.86
CA LYS A 155 -76.22 47.99 76.47
C LYS A 155 -75.81 49.41 76.88
N SER A 156 -74.91 49.52 77.85
CA SER A 156 -74.32 50.78 78.29
C SER A 156 -72.90 50.87 77.74
N GLY A 157 -72.74 51.68 76.69
CA GLY A 157 -71.49 51.86 75.94
C GLY A 157 -71.79 52.44 74.55
N LYS A 158 -70.85 53.18 73.96
CA LYS A 158 -70.95 53.62 72.56
C LYS A 158 -70.24 52.58 71.69
N ASP A 159 -70.97 51.92 70.81
CA ASP A 159 -70.39 51.00 69.83
C ASP A 159 -69.60 51.84 68.80
N VAL A 160 -68.29 51.57 68.66
CA VAL A 160 -67.40 52.19 67.66
C VAL A 160 -66.81 51.08 66.81
N ALA A 161 -67.06 51.13 65.50
CA ALA A 161 -66.40 50.27 64.53
C ALA A 161 -65.23 51.04 63.89
N THR A 162 -64.05 50.46 63.92
CA THR A 162 -62.90 50.93 63.14
C THR A 162 -62.68 49.96 61.99
N GLN A 163 -62.65 50.47 60.77
CA GLN A 163 -62.36 49.70 59.56
C GLN A 163 -61.20 50.35 58.83
N ILE A 164 -60.26 49.52 58.41
CA ILE A 164 -59.15 49.93 57.55
C ILE A 164 -59.65 49.93 56.11
N GLU A 165 -59.47 51.04 55.41
CA GLU A 165 -59.84 51.15 54.00
C GLU A 165 -58.73 50.61 53.07
N THR A 166 -59.10 50.21 51.85
CA THR A 166 -58.14 49.75 50.85
C THR A 166 -57.13 50.85 50.53
N GLY A 167 -55.86 50.60 50.84
CA GLY A 167 -54.74 51.52 50.60
C GLY A 167 -54.20 52.22 51.85
N GLU A 168 -54.83 52.09 53.01
CA GLU A 168 -54.42 52.80 54.24
C GLU A 168 -53.13 52.25 54.87
N LEU A 169 -52.79 50.97 54.64
CA LEU A 169 -51.54 50.35 55.11
C LEU A 169 -50.51 50.09 53.99
N PHE A 170 -50.73 50.62 52.78
CA PHE A 170 -49.79 50.37 51.69
C PHE A 170 -48.49 51.16 51.89
N ASP A 171 -47.37 50.45 52.04
CA ASP A 171 -46.03 51.02 52.03
C ASP A 171 -45.33 50.68 50.72
N PHE A 172 -45.13 51.71 49.88
CA PHE A 172 -44.51 51.55 48.58
C PHE A 172 -43.08 51.00 48.68
N ASP A 173 -42.30 51.43 49.68
CA ASP A 173 -40.89 51.05 49.81
C ASP A 173 -40.72 49.59 50.23
N ILE A 174 -41.74 48.99 50.84
CA ILE A 174 -41.76 47.56 51.17
C ILE A 174 -42.24 46.76 49.97
N GLU A 175 -43.32 47.18 49.32
CA GLU A 175 -43.97 46.39 48.28
C GLU A 175 -43.27 46.44 46.91
N VAL A 176 -42.48 47.50 46.63
CA VAL A 176 -41.71 47.59 45.39
C VAL A 176 -40.45 46.72 45.39
N LYS A 177 -39.91 46.39 46.57
CA LYS A 177 -38.68 45.58 46.72
C LYS A 177 -38.72 44.25 45.97
N PRO A 178 -39.73 43.38 46.13
CA PRO A 178 -39.77 42.10 45.40
C PRO A 178 -39.88 42.29 43.88
N ILE A 179 -40.55 43.35 43.42
CA ILE A 179 -40.67 43.66 41.99
C ILE A 179 -39.31 44.08 41.43
N LEU A 180 -38.62 45.00 42.11
CA LEU A 180 -37.29 45.45 41.72
C LEU A 180 -36.25 44.32 41.78
N GLU A 181 -36.28 43.48 42.81
CA GLU A 181 -35.38 42.35 42.94
C GLU A 181 -35.51 41.38 41.77
N VAL A 182 -36.75 41.04 41.38
CA VAL A 182 -37.00 40.18 40.21
C VAL A 182 -36.56 40.86 38.92
N LEU A 183 -36.81 42.16 38.77
CA LEU A 183 -36.49 42.89 37.54
C LEU A 183 -34.98 43.03 37.37
N VAL A 184 -34.27 43.46 38.42
CA VAL A 184 -32.81 43.55 38.42
C VAL A 184 -32.19 42.17 38.25
N GLY A 185 -32.67 41.17 39.01
CA GLY A 185 -32.18 39.79 38.92
C GLY A 185 -32.28 39.23 37.51
N LYS A 186 -33.45 39.34 36.87
CA LYS A 186 -33.66 38.89 35.49
C LYS A 186 -32.80 39.66 34.48
N THR A 187 -32.67 40.97 34.63
CA THR A 187 -31.85 41.76 33.70
C THR A 187 -30.37 41.38 33.78
N VAL A 188 -29.85 41.14 34.98
CA VAL A 188 -28.46 40.72 35.18
C VAL A 188 -28.25 39.29 34.71
N GLU A 189 -29.18 38.38 35.02
CA GLU A 189 -29.12 36.99 34.57
C GLU A 189 -29.14 36.89 33.04
N GLN A 190 -30.05 37.62 32.39
CA GLN A 190 -30.13 37.67 30.93
C GLN A 190 -28.85 38.25 30.32
N ALA A 191 -28.36 39.39 30.83
CA ALA A 191 -27.12 40.00 30.33
C ALA A 191 -25.91 39.07 30.49
N LEU A 192 -25.83 38.33 31.60
CA LEU A 192 -24.74 37.36 31.81
C LEU A 192 -24.81 36.20 30.80
N LEU A 193 -25.99 35.66 30.54
CA LEU A 193 -26.18 34.58 29.56
C LEU A 193 -25.82 35.04 28.14
N GLU A 194 -26.23 36.25 27.75
CA GLU A 194 -25.92 36.83 26.44
C GLU A 194 -24.40 37.01 26.26
N VAL A 195 -23.71 37.57 27.26
CA VAL A 195 -22.24 37.75 27.21
C VAL A 195 -21.52 36.40 27.14
N MET A 196 -21.97 35.40 27.90
CA MET A 196 -21.39 34.05 27.84
C MET A 196 -21.58 33.41 26.46
N GLU A 197 -22.77 33.56 25.84
CA GLU A 197 -23.03 33.07 24.49
C GLU A 197 -22.14 33.76 23.44
N GLU A 198 -21.97 35.08 23.53
CA GLU A 198 -21.09 35.84 22.65
C GLU A 198 -19.62 35.40 22.76
N GLU A 199 -19.14 35.18 23.99
CA GLU A 199 -17.79 34.68 24.22
C GLU A 199 -17.60 33.27 23.65
N GLU A 200 -18.56 32.37 23.86
CA GLU A 200 -18.52 31.01 23.29
C GLU A 200 -18.51 31.02 21.77
N LEU A 201 -19.36 31.83 21.13
CA LEU A 201 -19.40 31.99 19.67
C LEU A 201 -18.09 32.55 19.14
N SER A 202 -17.50 33.54 19.82
CA SER A 202 -16.21 34.13 19.44
C SER A 202 -15.08 33.08 19.48
N GLN A 203 -15.06 32.23 20.50
CA GLN A 203 -14.10 31.14 20.65
C GLN A 203 -14.28 30.10 19.54
N LEU A 204 -15.52 29.69 19.26
CA LEU A 204 -15.82 28.75 18.17
C LEU A 204 -15.37 29.28 16.81
N TRP A 205 -15.63 30.55 16.50
CA TRP A 205 -15.17 31.17 15.26
C TRP A 205 -13.64 31.26 15.19
N SER A 206 -12.97 31.61 16.29
CA SER A 206 -11.51 31.64 16.32
C SER A 206 -10.92 30.25 16.04
N HIS A 207 -11.50 29.20 16.62
CA HIS A 207 -11.07 27.83 16.42
C HIS A 207 -11.34 27.35 14.99
N GLN A 208 -12.51 27.67 14.42
CA GLN A 208 -12.81 27.37 13.02
C GLN A 208 -11.85 28.06 12.05
N ARG A 209 -11.52 29.34 12.29
CA ARG A 209 -10.55 30.07 11.47
C ARG A 209 -9.17 29.43 11.55
N ALA A 210 -8.67 29.16 12.75
CA ALA A 210 -7.37 28.51 12.94
C ALA A 210 -7.31 27.13 12.25
N PHE A 211 -8.38 26.34 12.36
CA PHE A 211 -8.47 25.05 11.67
C PHE A 211 -8.50 25.19 10.14
N ALA A 212 -9.24 26.18 9.61
CA ALA A 212 -9.29 26.44 8.19
C ALA A 212 -7.93 26.90 7.65
N GLU A 213 -7.21 27.75 8.39
CA GLU A 213 -5.86 28.19 8.05
C GLU A 213 -4.88 27.02 7.99
N LEU A 214 -4.89 26.16 9.01
CA LEU A 214 -4.05 24.96 9.04
C LEU A 214 -4.37 24.03 7.86
N ARG A 215 -5.66 23.75 7.62
CA ARG A 215 -6.10 22.89 6.52
C ARG A 215 -5.70 23.46 5.16
N ASN A 216 -5.79 24.78 4.97
CA ASN A 216 -5.39 25.43 3.72
C ASN A 216 -3.86 25.35 3.52
N ALA A 217 -3.08 25.49 4.60
CA ALA A 217 -1.63 25.34 4.55
C ALA A 217 -1.23 23.89 4.22
N GLU A 218 -1.84 22.90 4.87
CA GLU A 218 -1.63 21.48 4.58
C GLU A 218 -2.00 21.14 3.13
N PHE A 219 -3.13 21.66 2.64
CA PHE A 219 -3.56 21.43 1.26
C PHE A 219 -2.57 22.01 0.25
N ALA A 220 -2.06 23.22 0.49
CA ALA A 220 -1.05 23.84 -0.36
C ALA A 220 0.28 23.06 -0.36
N GLU A 221 0.69 22.50 0.79
CA GLU A 221 1.87 21.63 0.89
C GLU A 221 1.68 20.33 0.11
N LEU A 222 0.53 19.66 0.27
CA LEU A 222 0.21 18.44 -0.46
C LEU A 222 0.24 18.66 -1.97
N GLN A 223 -0.36 19.76 -2.45
CA GLN A 223 -0.33 20.11 -3.87
C GLN A 223 1.11 20.31 -4.36
N ARG A 224 1.97 20.98 -3.58
CA ARG A 224 3.39 21.15 -3.91
C ARG A 224 4.12 19.82 -4.01
N LEU A 225 3.89 18.90 -3.08
CA LEU A 225 4.50 17.57 -3.07
C LEU A 225 4.00 16.70 -4.22
N GLU A 226 2.70 16.73 -4.51
CA GLU A 226 2.11 15.98 -5.62
C GLU A 226 2.68 16.42 -6.97
N GLU A 227 2.87 17.73 -7.19
CA GLU A 227 3.52 18.24 -8.40
C GLU A 227 4.98 17.80 -8.52
N GLN A 228 5.73 17.77 -7.41
CA GLN A 228 7.10 17.27 -7.38
C GLN A 228 7.15 15.78 -7.71
N ASP A 229 6.28 14.98 -7.08
CA ASP A 229 6.15 13.55 -7.34
C ASP A 229 5.75 13.26 -8.78
N ARG A 230 4.85 14.07 -9.36
CA ARG A 230 4.49 13.96 -10.77
C ARG A 230 5.71 14.13 -11.67
N ARG A 231 6.51 15.18 -11.45
CA ARG A 231 7.74 15.44 -12.23
C ARG A 231 8.75 14.30 -12.09
N ILE A 232 8.98 13.82 -10.86
CA ILE A 232 9.92 12.71 -10.60
C ILE A 232 9.42 11.43 -11.27
N ARG A 233 8.11 11.16 -11.22
CA ARG A 233 7.50 9.98 -11.85
C ARG A 233 7.65 10.03 -13.37
N GLU A 234 7.34 11.16 -13.99
CA GLU A 234 7.52 11.38 -15.43
C GLU A 234 8.99 11.18 -15.85
N GLU A 235 9.94 11.74 -15.10
CA GLU A 235 11.37 11.56 -15.37
C GLU A 235 11.81 10.09 -15.21
N LYS A 236 11.34 9.42 -14.14
CA LYS A 236 11.66 8.01 -13.88
C LYS A 236 11.11 7.11 -14.98
N GLU A 237 9.89 7.36 -15.46
CA GLU A 237 9.32 6.62 -16.60
C GLU A 237 10.13 6.87 -17.87
N ARG A 238 10.53 8.12 -18.16
CA ARG A 238 11.38 8.42 -19.33
C ARG A 238 12.71 7.68 -19.28
N ARG A 239 13.41 7.74 -18.14
CA ARG A 239 14.68 7.01 -17.94
C ARG A 239 14.49 5.49 -18.05
N ARG A 240 13.37 4.96 -17.57
CA ARG A 240 13.05 3.52 -17.68
C ARG A 240 12.87 3.11 -19.14
N LEU A 241 12.12 3.89 -19.92
CA LEU A 241 11.91 3.64 -21.35
C LEU A 241 13.23 3.69 -22.12
N GLU A 242 14.04 4.74 -21.90
CA GLU A 242 15.37 4.86 -22.51
C GLU A 242 16.27 3.66 -22.17
N HIS A 243 16.26 3.20 -20.91
CA HIS A 243 17.05 2.05 -20.48
C HIS A 243 16.55 0.74 -21.12
N LEU A 244 15.24 0.56 -21.22
CA LEU A 244 14.64 -0.61 -21.85
C LEU A 244 15.00 -0.68 -23.34
N GLU A 245 14.96 0.44 -24.06
CA GLU A 245 15.40 0.51 -25.45
C GLU A 245 16.89 0.21 -25.61
N LYS A 246 17.74 0.76 -24.73
CA LYS A 246 19.17 0.43 -24.72
C LYS A 246 19.42 -1.05 -24.50
N LEU A 247 18.74 -1.67 -23.52
CA LEU A 247 18.83 -3.11 -23.26
C LEU A 247 18.35 -3.93 -24.45
N ARG A 248 17.28 -3.53 -25.13
CA ARG A 248 16.79 -4.20 -26.33
C ARG A 248 17.85 -4.18 -27.44
N LYS A 249 18.40 -3.00 -27.73
CA LYS A 249 19.48 -2.85 -28.72
C LYS A 249 20.71 -3.68 -28.35
N GLN A 250 21.10 -3.69 -27.07
CA GLN A 250 22.21 -4.51 -26.60
C GLN A 250 21.98 -6.00 -26.83
N LYS A 251 20.77 -6.51 -26.54
CA LYS A 251 20.41 -7.90 -26.83
C LYS A 251 20.49 -8.20 -28.33
N GLU A 252 19.88 -7.36 -29.16
CA GLU A 252 19.93 -7.52 -30.62
C GLU A 252 21.37 -7.50 -31.14
N THR A 253 22.23 -6.61 -30.63
CA THR A 253 23.66 -6.58 -31.00
C THR A 253 24.41 -7.81 -30.52
N ALA A 254 24.16 -8.27 -29.29
CA ALA A 254 24.80 -9.45 -28.72
C ALA A 254 24.42 -10.71 -29.51
N GLU A 255 23.15 -10.85 -29.89
CA GLU A 255 22.67 -11.94 -30.75
C GLU A 255 23.32 -11.89 -32.14
N LYS A 256 23.39 -10.72 -32.78
CA LYS A 256 24.08 -10.56 -34.07
C LYS A 256 25.56 -10.96 -33.99
N ILE A 257 26.26 -10.54 -32.93
CA ILE A 257 27.66 -10.90 -32.71
C ILE A 257 27.79 -12.41 -32.47
N ALA A 258 26.91 -13.01 -31.66
CA ALA A 258 26.91 -14.44 -31.39
C ALA A 258 26.65 -15.25 -32.66
N VAL A 259 25.67 -14.86 -33.49
CA VAL A 259 25.37 -15.50 -34.77
C VAL A 259 26.55 -15.38 -35.73
N ARG A 260 27.19 -14.21 -35.82
CA ARG A 260 28.37 -14.01 -36.66
C ARG A 260 29.52 -14.91 -36.22
N ALA A 261 29.83 -14.94 -34.92
CA ALA A 261 30.89 -15.79 -34.37
C ALA A 261 30.59 -17.28 -34.59
N PHE A 262 29.33 -17.69 -34.41
CA PHE A 262 28.88 -19.05 -34.67
C PHE A 262 29.03 -19.41 -36.15
N ALA A 263 28.57 -18.56 -37.06
CA ALA A 263 28.69 -18.76 -38.50
C ALA A 263 30.15 -18.85 -38.93
N GLN A 264 31.02 -17.96 -38.45
CA GLN A 264 32.46 -18.00 -38.75
C GLN A 264 33.10 -19.33 -38.32
N ARG A 265 32.82 -19.77 -37.09
CA ARG A 265 33.32 -21.06 -36.59
C ARG A 265 32.77 -22.23 -37.42
N TYR A 266 31.47 -22.24 -37.70
CA TYR A 266 30.82 -23.30 -38.47
C TYR A 266 31.36 -23.36 -39.91
N LEU A 267 31.51 -22.22 -40.58
CA LEU A 267 32.07 -22.15 -41.93
C LEU A 267 33.55 -22.54 -41.95
N ALA A 268 34.34 -22.17 -40.94
CA ALA A 268 35.74 -22.54 -40.84
C ALA A 268 35.94 -24.06 -40.80
N ASP A 269 35.04 -24.81 -40.16
CA ASP A 269 35.09 -26.27 -40.10
C ASP A 269 34.42 -26.92 -41.33
N LEU A 270 33.33 -26.34 -41.84
CA LEU A 270 32.56 -26.89 -42.95
C LEU A 270 33.29 -26.77 -44.29
N ILE A 271 33.94 -25.63 -44.57
CA ILE A 271 34.61 -25.38 -45.85
C ILE A 271 35.67 -26.47 -46.10
N PRO A 272 36.68 -26.70 -45.23
CA PRO A 272 37.66 -27.76 -45.44
C PRO A 272 37.03 -29.15 -45.54
N SER A 273 36.01 -29.45 -44.74
CA SER A 273 35.33 -30.75 -44.81
C SER A 273 34.63 -30.99 -46.15
N VAL A 274 33.91 -30.00 -46.68
CA VAL A 274 33.25 -30.12 -47.99
C VAL A 274 34.28 -30.17 -49.12
N PHE A 275 35.33 -29.33 -49.06
CA PHE A 275 36.41 -29.35 -50.05
C PHE A 275 37.14 -30.70 -50.07
N ASN A 276 37.46 -31.27 -48.90
CA ASN A 276 38.08 -32.60 -48.81
C ASN A 276 37.14 -33.69 -49.33
N ASN A 277 35.85 -33.68 -48.96
CA ASN A 277 34.88 -34.64 -49.50
C ASN A 277 34.74 -34.53 -51.02
N LEU A 278 34.77 -33.31 -51.55
CA LEU A 278 34.64 -33.07 -52.99
C LEU A 278 35.91 -33.47 -53.75
N HIS A 279 37.08 -33.25 -53.15
CA HIS A 279 38.37 -33.75 -53.63
C HIS A 279 38.42 -35.28 -53.62
N ASP A 280 38.03 -35.92 -52.51
CA ASP A 280 37.97 -37.38 -52.38
C ASP A 280 36.95 -38.00 -53.35
N SER A 281 35.86 -37.28 -53.67
CA SER A 281 34.89 -37.71 -54.69
C SER A 281 35.39 -37.55 -56.13
N GLY A 282 36.58 -37.00 -56.34
CA GLY A 282 37.21 -36.85 -57.66
C GLY A 282 36.61 -35.73 -58.52
N PHE A 283 35.90 -34.78 -57.92
CA PHE A 283 35.31 -33.65 -58.67
C PHE A 283 36.34 -32.58 -59.00
N PHE A 284 37.36 -32.40 -58.15
CA PHE A 284 38.55 -31.62 -58.49
C PHE A 284 39.53 -32.53 -59.23
N TYR A 285 39.73 -32.28 -60.52
CA TYR A 285 40.70 -32.97 -61.36
C TYR A 285 41.71 -31.96 -61.93
N ASP A 286 42.91 -32.42 -62.21
CA ASP A 286 43.87 -31.63 -62.98
C ASP A 286 43.42 -31.64 -64.46
N PRO A 287 43.13 -30.48 -65.07
CA PRO A 287 42.75 -30.42 -66.48
C PRO A 287 43.80 -31.07 -67.39
N ILE A 288 45.09 -30.99 -67.04
CA ILE A 288 46.17 -31.56 -67.84
C ILE A 288 46.14 -33.09 -67.78
N GLU A 289 45.97 -33.68 -66.60
CA GLU A 289 45.82 -35.13 -66.46
C GLU A 289 44.61 -35.64 -67.24
N ARG A 290 43.49 -34.90 -67.17
CA ARG A 290 42.27 -35.28 -67.88
C ARG A 290 42.44 -35.20 -69.40
N ASP A 291 43.03 -34.11 -69.91
CA ASP A 291 43.29 -33.93 -71.33
C ASP A 291 44.27 -34.99 -71.86
N ILE A 292 45.26 -35.39 -71.05
CA ILE A 292 46.15 -36.50 -71.38
C ILE A 292 45.36 -37.81 -71.48
N GLU A 293 44.50 -38.11 -70.51
CA GLU A 293 43.68 -39.33 -70.50
C GLU A 293 42.66 -39.38 -71.64
N THR A 294 42.01 -38.26 -71.96
CA THR A 294 40.88 -38.23 -72.90
C THR A 294 41.28 -37.92 -74.33
N GLU A 295 42.33 -37.14 -74.55
CA GLU A 295 42.73 -36.71 -75.89
C GLU A 295 44.05 -37.36 -76.31
N PHE A 296 45.11 -37.22 -75.49
CA PHE A 296 46.45 -37.67 -75.86
C PHE A 296 46.58 -39.21 -75.91
N LEU A 297 46.11 -39.93 -74.89
CA LEU A 297 46.22 -41.39 -74.86
C LEU A 297 45.43 -42.05 -76.01
N PRO A 298 44.17 -41.67 -76.31
CA PRO A 298 43.48 -42.22 -77.47
C PRO A 298 44.17 -41.87 -78.79
N TRP A 299 44.66 -40.64 -78.94
CA TRP A 299 45.43 -40.24 -80.12
C TRP A 299 46.69 -41.10 -80.28
N LEU A 300 47.50 -41.23 -79.23
CA LEU A 300 48.72 -42.06 -79.24
C LEU A 300 48.42 -43.53 -79.56
N MET A 301 47.37 -44.08 -78.95
CA MET A 301 46.95 -45.46 -79.22
C MET A 301 46.49 -45.64 -80.67
N SER A 302 45.83 -44.64 -81.26
CA SER A 302 45.44 -44.67 -82.67
C SER A 302 46.63 -44.58 -83.63
N GLU A 303 47.62 -43.73 -83.35
CA GLU A 303 48.84 -43.62 -84.16
C GLU A 303 49.69 -44.90 -84.08
N VAL A 304 49.79 -45.50 -82.88
CA VAL A 304 50.45 -46.80 -82.70
C VAL A 304 49.74 -47.91 -83.48
N GLU A 305 48.40 -47.91 -83.48
CA GLU A 305 47.59 -48.84 -84.27
C GLU A 305 47.83 -48.64 -85.77
N GLU A 306 47.89 -47.40 -86.28
CA GLU A 306 48.21 -47.13 -87.68
C GLU A 306 49.61 -47.64 -88.07
N GLU A 307 50.63 -47.39 -87.25
CA GLU A 307 51.99 -47.88 -87.50
C GLU A 307 52.06 -49.42 -87.45
N LEU A 308 51.31 -50.05 -86.54
CA LEU A 308 51.21 -51.49 -86.50
C LEU A 308 50.49 -52.04 -87.74
N GLN A 309 49.42 -51.40 -88.20
CA GLN A 309 48.72 -51.75 -89.43
C GLN A 309 49.61 -51.61 -90.67
N LYS A 310 50.41 -50.53 -90.78
CA LYS A 310 51.42 -50.37 -91.85
C LYS A 310 52.43 -51.51 -91.82
N LYS A 311 52.91 -51.91 -90.63
CA LYS A 311 53.83 -53.06 -90.48
C LYS A 311 53.17 -54.39 -90.85
N VAL A 312 51.92 -54.62 -90.45
CA VAL A 312 51.16 -55.83 -90.82
C VAL A 312 50.93 -55.88 -92.32
N LEU A 313 50.52 -54.77 -92.93
CA LEU A 313 50.37 -54.65 -94.38
C LEU A 313 51.69 -54.91 -95.10
N GLY A 314 52.79 -54.34 -94.62
CA GLY A 314 54.14 -54.59 -95.14
C GLY A 314 54.52 -56.07 -95.09
N ARG A 315 54.20 -56.77 -93.99
CA ARG A 315 54.40 -58.22 -93.87
C ARG A 315 53.51 -59.01 -94.84
N ILE A 316 52.23 -58.65 -94.98
CA ILE A 316 51.30 -59.31 -95.92
C ILE A 316 51.77 -59.10 -97.37
N MET A 317 52.19 -57.89 -97.73
CA MET A 317 52.73 -57.60 -99.06
C MET A 317 54.01 -58.41 -99.32
N LEU A 318 54.92 -58.46 -98.34
CA LEU A 318 56.13 -59.27 -98.44
C LEU A 318 55.80 -60.77 -98.62
N ASP A 319 54.87 -61.31 -97.83
CA ASP A 319 54.42 -62.70 -97.96
C ASP A 319 53.76 -62.97 -99.33
N SER A 320 52.99 -62.02 -99.86
CA SER A 320 52.40 -62.12 -101.20
C SER A 320 53.47 -62.07 -102.29
N LEU A 321 54.51 -61.24 -102.12
CA LEU A 321 55.62 -61.13 -103.06
C LEU A 321 56.47 -62.41 -103.03
N ILE A 322 56.72 -62.96 -101.85
CA ILE A 322 57.36 -64.28 -101.69
C ILE A 322 56.52 -65.35 -102.40
N ARG A 323 55.19 -65.37 -102.23
CA ARG A 323 54.31 -66.35 -102.89
C ARG A 323 54.37 -66.24 -104.42
N THR A 324 54.27 -65.02 -104.97
CA THR A 324 54.36 -64.81 -106.43
C THR A 324 55.73 -65.18 -107.00
N VAL A 325 56.83 -64.88 -106.30
CA VAL A 325 58.18 -65.32 -106.71
C VAL A 325 58.30 -66.84 -106.69
N VAL A 326 57.74 -67.50 -105.66
CA VAL A 326 57.72 -68.97 -105.59
C VAL A 326 56.87 -69.58 -106.71
N GLU A 327 55.72 -69.00 -107.04
CA GLU A 327 54.87 -69.42 -108.17
C GLU A 327 55.57 -69.22 -109.52
N GLN A 328 56.20 -68.07 -109.76
CA GLN A 328 57.01 -67.83 -110.96
C GLN A 328 58.16 -68.84 -111.10
N ARG A 329 58.84 -69.16 -110.00
CA ARG A 329 59.89 -70.19 -109.99
C ARG A 329 59.33 -71.59 -110.25
N LEU A 330 58.13 -71.90 -109.75
CA LEU A 330 57.44 -73.16 -110.03
C LEU A 330 57.05 -73.26 -111.52
N ASP A 331 56.54 -72.17 -112.11
CA ASP A 331 56.20 -72.08 -113.53
C ASP A 331 57.45 -72.18 -114.44
N GLU A 332 58.55 -71.55 -114.04
CA GLU A 332 59.86 -71.70 -114.69
C GLU A 332 60.34 -73.16 -114.67
N PHE A 333 60.17 -73.86 -113.55
CA PHE A 333 60.56 -75.27 -113.40
C PHE A 333 59.61 -76.23 -114.15
N SER A 334 58.35 -75.83 -114.35
CA SER A 334 57.32 -76.63 -115.04
C SER A 334 57.43 -76.56 -116.57
N ARG A 335 58.27 -75.67 -117.13
CA ARG A 335 58.58 -75.61 -118.57
C ARG A 335 59.79 -76.51 -118.92
N PRO A 336 59.62 -77.55 -119.76
CA PRO A 336 60.75 -78.33 -120.27
C PRO A 336 61.60 -77.51 -121.26
N PRO A 337 62.94 -77.64 -121.25
CA PRO A 337 63.84 -76.75 -121.97
C PRO A 337 63.86 -77.01 -123.49
N PRO A 338 63.73 -75.98 -124.35
CA PRO A 338 64.05 -76.08 -125.77
C PRO A 338 65.56 -75.86 -126.07
N PRO A 339 66.06 -76.42 -127.19
CA PRO A 339 67.49 -76.70 -127.45
C PRO A 339 68.35 -75.52 -127.97
N ALA A 340 69.66 -75.60 -127.69
CA ALA A 340 70.77 -74.81 -128.26
C ALA A 340 70.98 -75.12 -129.77
N PRO A 341 71.82 -74.42 -130.59
CA PRO A 341 72.91 -73.43 -130.33
C PRO A 341 72.85 -72.23 -131.36
N PRO A 342 73.91 -71.47 -131.80
CA PRO A 342 75.35 -71.44 -131.45
C PRO A 342 76.01 -70.04 -131.22
N ALA A 343 77.20 -70.07 -130.58
CA ALA A 343 78.19 -68.99 -130.44
C ALA A 343 79.05 -68.81 -131.74
N PRO A 344 80.12 -67.98 -131.84
CA PRO A 344 80.80 -67.01 -130.93
C PRO A 344 81.16 -65.67 -131.70
N PRO A 345 82.13 -64.77 -131.37
CA PRO A 345 83.20 -64.82 -130.35
C PRO A 345 83.61 -63.54 -129.57
N ALA A 346 84.29 -63.82 -128.45
CA ALA A 346 85.51 -63.22 -127.87
C ALA A 346 85.62 -61.74 -127.42
N GLU A 347 86.08 -61.63 -126.15
CA GLU A 347 87.01 -60.65 -125.55
C GLU A 347 86.47 -59.36 -124.89
N GLU A 348 86.56 -59.35 -123.56
CA GLU A 348 86.64 -58.20 -122.62
C GLU A 348 88.01 -57.47 -122.74
N PRO A 349 88.38 -56.44 -121.93
CA PRO A 349 87.65 -55.68 -120.88
C PRO A 349 87.84 -54.15 -120.94
N GLY A 350 87.16 -53.39 -120.05
CA GLY A 350 87.67 -52.09 -119.58
C GLY A 350 86.65 -50.98 -119.29
N GLU A 351 86.38 -50.79 -117.99
CA GLU A 351 86.15 -49.53 -117.23
C GLU A 351 85.15 -48.46 -117.75
N THR A 352 84.09 -48.21 -116.97
CA THR A 352 83.19 -47.06 -117.11
C THR A 352 83.34 -46.10 -115.94
N ASP A 353 83.91 -44.94 -116.24
CA ASP A 353 83.68 -43.65 -115.55
C ASP A 353 82.25 -43.15 -115.86
N ALA A 354 81.57 -42.56 -114.87
CA ALA A 354 80.75 -41.35 -115.01
C ALA A 354 79.95 -41.04 -113.72
N ALA A 355 80.30 -39.90 -113.12
CA ALA A 355 79.54 -39.04 -112.20
C ALA A 355 78.17 -38.57 -112.82
N PRO A 356 77.31 -37.70 -112.24
CA PRO A 356 77.60 -36.65 -111.23
C PRO A 356 76.47 -36.15 -110.26
N LYS A 357 76.89 -35.26 -109.33
CA LYS A 357 76.30 -33.97 -108.83
C LYS A 357 74.82 -33.82 -108.42
N MET A 358 74.62 -33.18 -107.25
CA MET A 358 73.78 -31.98 -106.95
C MET A 358 74.36 -31.35 -105.63
N SER A 359 74.90 -30.12 -105.48
CA SER A 359 74.37 -28.72 -105.51
C SER A 359 73.03 -28.56 -104.77
N GLY A 360 72.76 -27.65 -103.84
CA GLY A 360 73.38 -26.43 -103.24
C GLY A 360 72.30 -25.80 -102.33
N GLU A 361 72.66 -25.13 -101.21
CA GLU A 361 72.42 -23.68 -100.90
C GLU A 361 70.94 -23.21 -100.93
N GLU A 362 70.39 -22.36 -100.05
CA GLU A 362 70.86 -21.47 -98.98
C GLU A 362 69.62 -20.88 -98.24
N ASP A 363 69.86 -19.93 -97.32
CA ASP A 363 68.95 -18.90 -96.75
C ASP A 363 68.03 -19.24 -95.56
N ASP A 364 67.77 -18.38 -94.57
CA ASP A 364 68.34 -17.11 -94.06
C ASP A 364 67.52 -16.74 -92.79
N ALA A 365 68.11 -15.92 -91.89
CA ALA A 365 67.51 -15.00 -90.88
C ALA A 365 66.43 -15.55 -89.87
N ASP A 366 66.19 -15.04 -88.66
CA ASP A 366 66.41 -13.72 -88.07
C ASP A 366 66.29 -13.83 -86.51
N GLN A 367 66.65 -12.74 -85.82
CA GLN A 367 66.84 -12.52 -84.38
C GLN A 367 65.63 -12.77 -83.44
N PRO A 368 65.84 -12.63 -82.10
CA PRO A 368 64.98 -11.68 -81.40
C PRO A 368 65.69 -10.65 -80.51
N VAL A 369 64.96 -9.56 -80.32
CA VAL A 369 65.22 -8.31 -79.60
C VAL A 369 64.31 -8.24 -78.36
N ALA A 370 64.76 -7.48 -77.35
CA ALA A 370 64.03 -6.84 -76.25
C ALA A 370 63.69 -7.68 -74.99
N GLU A 371 64.43 -7.37 -73.92
CA GLU A 371 63.96 -7.37 -72.54
C GLU A 371 63.81 -5.90 -72.10
N GLU A 372 62.59 -5.50 -71.74
CA GLU A 372 62.29 -4.30 -70.94
C GLU A 372 61.28 -4.69 -69.84
N GLU A 373 61.18 -3.80 -68.86
CA GLU A 373 60.33 -3.74 -67.68
C GLU A 373 60.83 -4.46 -66.42
N GLU A 374 61.32 -3.77 -65.38
CA GLU A 374 60.85 -2.61 -64.62
C GLU A 374 60.38 -3.06 -63.23
N THR A 375 61.07 -2.49 -62.26
CA THR A 375 60.87 -2.52 -60.83
C THR A 375 59.63 -1.73 -60.44
N ASP A 376 58.82 -2.23 -59.50
CA ASP A 376 58.42 -1.40 -58.36
C ASP A 376 57.86 -2.24 -57.19
N GLN A 377 58.33 -1.90 -55.99
CA GLN A 377 57.65 -2.15 -54.72
C GLN A 377 57.25 -0.76 -54.12
N PRO A 378 56.88 -0.60 -52.83
CA PRO A 378 55.50 -0.37 -52.40
C PRO A 378 55.31 0.95 -51.60
N GLU A 379 54.09 1.49 -51.51
CA GLU A 379 53.74 2.54 -50.52
C GLU A 379 52.26 2.37 -50.12
N GLU A 380 51.94 2.10 -48.84
CA GLU A 380 51.66 3.03 -47.71
C GLU A 380 50.21 3.57 -47.66
N GLY A 381 49.70 3.73 -46.42
CA GLY A 381 48.43 4.38 -46.08
C GLY A 381 47.50 3.46 -45.27
N ALA A 382 47.63 3.31 -43.96
CA ALA A 382 47.30 4.26 -42.88
C ALA A 382 45.78 4.59 -42.79
N GLU A 383 45.22 4.17 -41.65
CA GLU A 383 44.25 4.89 -40.81
C GLU A 383 42.90 5.33 -41.42
N GLU A 384 41.81 4.78 -40.88
CA GLU A 384 40.66 5.62 -40.51
C GLU A 384 39.85 4.98 -39.37
N GLU A 385 39.81 5.71 -38.25
CA GLU A 385 38.89 5.55 -37.14
C GLU A 385 37.44 5.80 -37.60
N LEU A 386 36.49 5.00 -37.10
CA LEU A 386 35.16 5.42 -36.63
C LEU A 386 34.47 4.31 -35.82
#